data_AF-A0A7C7QCT8-F1
#
_entry.id   AF-A0A7C7QCT8-F1
#
_cell.length_a   1.000
_cell.length_b   1.000
_cell.length_c   1.000
_cell.angle_alpha   90.00
_cell.angle_beta   90.00
_cell.angle_gamma   90.00
#
_symmetry.space_group_name_H-M   'P 1'
#
loop_
_entity.id
_entity.type
_entity.pdbx_description
1 polymer ?
#
loop_
_entity_poly.entity_id
_entity_poly.type
_entity_poly.pdbx_seq_one_letter_code
_entity_poly.pdbx_strand_id
1 'polypeptide(L)'
;LIRGEITRIETKTVAGFDFGRTVIKGIDEFEGKELSIDFKNENMIAWKAAGEPVAMVPDLICLLTVDGDPLTNADTKEGMKISVIALPAPERWRKHPKAFEVWRPILEKMGYTGTYTHVEELVG
;
A
#
# COMPACT_ATOMS: atom_id res chain seq x y z
N LEU A 1 -7.64 2.68 -5.90
CA LEU A 1 -6.32 2.46 -6.55
C LEU A 1 -6.46 1.44 -7.67
N ILE A 2 -6.82 0.19 -7.35
CA ILE A 2 -6.98 -0.86 -8.35
C ILE A 2 -8.03 -1.88 -7.89
N ARG A 3 -8.72 -2.52 -8.83
CA ARG A 3 -9.37 -3.82 -8.62
C ARG A 3 -8.57 -4.86 -9.40
N GLY A 4 -8.21 -5.96 -8.76
CA GLY A 4 -7.27 -6.90 -9.35
C GLY A 4 -7.16 -8.24 -8.65
N GLU A 5 -6.35 -9.12 -9.22
CA GLU A 5 -5.99 -10.41 -8.66
C GLU A 5 -4.59 -10.34 -8.04
N ILE A 6 -4.44 -10.88 -6.83
CA ILE A 6 -3.13 -11.00 -6.18
C ILE A 6 -2.33 -12.08 -6.90
N THR A 7 -1.26 -11.70 -7.59
CA THR A 7 -0.43 -12.64 -8.34
C THR A 7 0.81 -13.10 -7.58
N ARG A 8 1.19 -12.39 -6.52
CA ARG A 8 2.35 -12.73 -5.70
C ARG A 8 2.23 -12.16 -4.29
N ILE A 9 2.58 -12.95 -3.29
CA ILE A 9 2.79 -12.49 -1.91
C ILE A 9 4.15 -13.01 -1.43
N GLU A 10 5.01 -12.10 -1.02
CA GLU A 10 6.26 -12.42 -0.34
C GLU A 10 6.17 -11.91 1.10
N THR A 11 6.40 -12.79 2.07
CA THR A 11 6.41 -12.41 3.48
C THR A 11 7.61 -12.99 4.20
N LYS A 12 8.22 -12.19 5.07
CA LYS A 12 9.31 -12.58 5.96
C LYS A 12 9.10 -11.96 7.33
N THR A 13 9.08 -12.80 8.36
CA THR A 13 9.04 -12.34 9.75
C THR A 13 10.45 -11.99 10.23
N VAL A 14 10.63 -10.78 10.76
CA VAL A 14 11.90 -10.30 11.34
C VAL A 14 11.59 -9.63 12.68
N ALA A 15 12.17 -10.16 13.76
CA ALA A 15 12.01 -9.61 15.12
C ALA A 15 10.53 -9.41 15.53
N GLY A 16 9.65 -10.33 15.14
CA GLY A 16 8.22 -10.29 15.47
C GLY A 16 7.37 -9.38 14.59
N PHE A 17 7.93 -8.84 13.49
CA PHE A 17 7.20 -8.08 12.48
C PHE A 17 7.20 -8.81 11.15
N ASP A 18 6.06 -8.83 10.47
CA ASP A 18 5.93 -9.39 9.13
C ASP A 18 6.20 -8.31 8.09
N PHE A 19 7.28 -8.47 7.36
CA PHE A 19 7.62 -7.63 6.21
C PHE A 19 7.24 -8.36 4.94
N GLY A 20 6.69 -7.63 3.98
CA GLY A 20 6.35 -8.28 2.73
C GLY A 20 5.96 -7.34 1.61
N ARG A 21 5.73 -7.98 0.46
CA ARG A 21 5.26 -7.34 -0.75
C ARG A 21 4.11 -8.13 -1.35
N THR A 22 3.00 -7.45 -1.59
CA THR A 22 1.83 -7.98 -2.31
C THR A 22 1.82 -7.37 -3.70
N VAL A 23 1.70 -8.20 -4.75
CA VAL A 23 1.59 -7.76 -6.15
C VAL A 23 0.19 -8.08 -6.67
N ILE A 24 -0.47 -7.07 -7.22
CA ILE A 24 -1.83 -7.13 -7.74
C ILE A 24 -1.83 -6.75 -9.21
N LYS A 25 -2.36 -7.62 -10.07
CA LYS A 25 -2.61 -7.30 -11.48
C LYS A 25 -4.06 -6.89 -11.66
N GLY A 26 -4.28 -5.78 -12.35
CA GLY A 26 -5.61 -5.24 -12.58
C GLY A 26 -6.45 -6.16 -13.46
N ILE A 27 -7.75 -6.18 -13.16
CA ILE A 27 -8.77 -6.92 -13.92
C ILE A 27 -9.81 -5.94 -14.48
N ASP A 28 -10.60 -6.38 -15.46
CA ASP A 28 -11.66 -5.60 -16.08
C ASP A 28 -11.15 -4.23 -16.57
N GLU A 29 -11.73 -3.12 -16.11
CA GLU A 29 -11.29 -1.75 -16.46
C GLU A 29 -9.86 -1.38 -16.00
N PHE A 30 -9.25 -2.23 -15.16
CA PHE A 30 -7.86 -2.07 -14.70
C PHE A 30 -6.88 -2.97 -15.43
N GLU A 31 -7.30 -3.71 -16.46
CA GLU A 31 -6.41 -4.60 -17.22
C GLU A 31 -5.17 -3.86 -17.76
N GLY A 32 -4.01 -4.51 -17.69
CA GLY A 32 -2.71 -3.93 -18.04
C GLY A 32 -2.09 -3.04 -16.96
N LYS A 33 -2.80 -2.77 -15.85
CA LYS A 33 -2.24 -2.08 -14.68
C LYS A 33 -1.70 -3.10 -13.67
N GLU A 34 -0.68 -2.69 -12.92
CA GLU A 34 -0.14 -3.45 -11.80
C GLU A 34 0.03 -2.51 -10.60
N LEU A 35 -0.13 -3.06 -9.41
CA LEU A 35 0.13 -2.38 -8.15
C LEU A 35 0.96 -3.31 -7.26
N SER A 36 2.02 -2.81 -6.67
CA SER A 36 2.73 -3.50 -5.59
C SER A 36 2.61 -2.73 -4.29
N ILE A 37 2.48 -3.45 -3.17
CA ILE A 37 2.32 -2.86 -1.85
C ILE A 37 3.38 -3.45 -0.93
N ASP A 38 4.24 -2.60 -0.37
CA ASP A 38 5.14 -2.99 0.71
C ASP A 38 4.47 -2.79 2.07
N PHE A 39 4.60 -3.77 2.94
CA PHE A 39 3.98 -3.75 4.26
C PHE A 39 4.97 -4.16 5.37
N LYS A 40 4.67 -3.67 6.58
CA LYS A 40 5.26 -4.13 7.84
C LYS A 40 4.11 -4.28 8.84
N ASN A 41 3.55 -5.48 8.95
CA ASN A 41 2.21 -5.79 9.49
C ASN A 41 1.09 -5.06 8.71
N GLU A 42 1.12 -3.73 8.67
CA GLU A 42 0.22 -2.86 7.91
C GLU A 42 0.85 -2.39 6.60
N ASN A 43 0.01 -2.02 5.63
CA ASN A 43 0.43 -1.47 4.35
C ASN A 43 1.12 -0.12 4.53
N MET A 44 2.34 0.01 4.01
CA MET A 44 3.18 1.20 4.22
C MET A 44 3.22 2.09 2.97
N ILE A 45 3.37 1.48 1.79
CA ILE A 45 3.48 2.22 0.53
C ILE A 45 3.01 1.35 -0.64
N ALA A 46 2.30 1.97 -1.57
CA ALA A 46 1.81 1.34 -2.80
C ALA A 46 2.49 1.98 -4.01
N TRP A 47 2.90 1.16 -4.96
CA TRP A 47 3.70 1.53 -6.13
C TRP A 47 3.01 1.13 -7.42
N LYS A 48 2.98 2.05 -8.39
CA LYS A 48 2.62 1.74 -9.78
C LYS A 48 3.80 1.16 -10.55
N ALA A 49 4.99 1.65 -10.26
CA ALA A 49 6.27 1.18 -10.77
C ALA A 49 7.39 1.52 -9.77
N ALA A 50 8.61 1.04 -10.00
CA ALA A 50 9.75 1.36 -9.15
C ALA A 50 10.00 2.87 -9.09
N GLY A 51 9.91 3.46 -7.89
CA GLY A 51 10.07 4.90 -7.69
C GLY A 51 8.80 5.74 -7.97
N GLU A 52 7.69 5.12 -8.36
CA GLU A 52 6.41 5.78 -8.63
C GLU A 52 5.36 5.37 -7.58
N PRO A 53 5.36 5.99 -6.38
CA PRO A 53 4.36 5.71 -5.37
C PRO A 53 3.01 6.29 -5.78
N VAL A 54 1.93 5.62 -5.40
CA VAL A 54 0.55 6.10 -5.60
C VAL A 54 -0.21 6.31 -4.29
N ALA A 55 0.29 5.76 -3.18
CA ALA A 55 -0.18 6.02 -1.83
C ALA A 55 0.91 5.62 -0.83
N MET A 56 0.98 6.32 0.30
CA MET A 56 1.92 5.99 1.38
C MET A 56 1.38 6.46 2.73
N VAL A 57 1.86 5.83 3.80
CA VAL A 57 1.65 6.34 5.16
C VAL A 57 2.07 7.82 5.26
N PRO A 58 1.30 8.65 5.99
CA PRO A 58 0.19 8.30 6.88
C PRO A 58 -1.17 8.02 6.22
N ASP A 59 -1.31 8.16 4.90
CA ASP A 59 -2.57 7.80 4.24
C ASP A 59 -2.81 6.29 4.36
N LEU A 60 -4.07 5.89 4.54
CA LEU A 60 -4.41 4.48 4.67
C LEU A 60 -4.40 3.82 3.30
N ILE A 61 -3.85 2.61 3.22
CA ILE A 61 -3.98 1.71 2.08
C ILE A 61 -4.76 0.49 2.57
N CYS A 62 -6.00 0.34 2.12
CA CYS A 62 -6.91 -0.70 2.58
C CYS A 62 -7.13 -1.75 1.50
N LEU A 63 -7.10 -3.01 1.89
CA LEU A 63 -7.44 -4.16 1.06
C LEU A 63 -8.87 -4.56 1.39
N LEU A 64 -9.69 -4.77 0.36
CA LEU A 64 -11.07 -5.20 0.49
C LEU A 64 -11.31 -6.41 -0.40
N THR A 65 -12.26 -7.27 -0.03
CA THR A 65 -12.87 -8.18 -0.98
C THR A 65 -13.51 -7.39 -2.12
N VAL A 66 -13.80 -8.05 -3.23
CA VAL A 66 -14.52 -7.41 -4.34
C VAL A 66 -15.91 -6.90 -3.96
N ASP A 67 -16.51 -7.46 -2.91
CA ASP A 67 -17.83 -7.10 -2.38
C ASP A 67 -17.76 -6.00 -1.29
N GLY A 68 -16.55 -5.63 -0.86
CA GLY A 68 -16.29 -4.48 0.03
C GLY A 68 -15.94 -4.82 1.48
N ASP A 69 -15.81 -6.09 1.84
CA ASP A 69 -15.41 -6.49 3.19
C ASP A 69 -13.91 -6.25 3.42
N PRO A 70 -13.48 -5.76 4.60
CA PRO A 70 -12.07 -5.48 4.86
C PRO A 70 -11.23 -6.75 4.97
N LEU A 71 -9.99 -6.66 4.48
CA LEU A 71 -8.96 -7.70 4.58
C LEU A 71 -7.70 -7.14 5.25
N THR A 72 -7.10 -7.93 6.13
CA THR A 72 -5.74 -7.71 6.61
C THR A 72 -4.73 -8.37 5.67
N ASN A 73 -3.44 -8.04 5.82
CA ASN A 73 -2.37 -8.75 5.10
C ASN A 73 -2.30 -10.25 5.44
N ALA A 74 -2.81 -10.68 6.59
CA ALA A 74 -2.84 -12.09 6.97
C ALA A 74 -4.00 -12.86 6.31
N ASP A 75 -5.04 -12.16 5.85
CA ASP A 75 -6.20 -12.76 5.20
C ASP A 75 -5.96 -13.03 3.71
N THR A 76 -4.98 -12.34 3.10
CA THR A 76 -4.73 -12.39 1.66
C THR A 76 -3.98 -13.64 1.21
N LYS A 77 -4.29 -14.08 -0.01
CA LYS A 77 -3.67 -15.23 -0.67
C LYS A 77 -3.50 -14.94 -2.16
N GLU A 78 -2.49 -15.52 -2.78
CA GLU A 78 -2.35 -15.52 -4.24
C GLU A 78 -3.61 -16.13 -4.90
N GLY A 79 -4.05 -15.54 -6.01
CA GLY A 79 -5.29 -15.85 -6.71
C GLY A 79 -6.54 -15.14 -6.16
N MET A 80 -6.46 -14.45 -5.02
CA MET A 80 -7.61 -13.68 -4.52
C MET A 80 -7.86 -12.45 -5.38
N LYS A 81 -9.12 -12.21 -5.73
CA LYS A 81 -9.58 -10.96 -6.33
C LYS A 81 -9.93 -9.99 -5.21
N ILE A 82 -9.33 -8.80 -5.25
CA ILE A 82 -9.47 -7.77 -4.22
C ILE A 82 -9.63 -6.39 -4.84
N SER A 83 -10.08 -5.45 -4.02
CA SER A 83 -10.05 -4.02 -4.31
C SER A 83 -9.07 -3.34 -3.36
N VAL A 84 -8.20 -2.48 -3.89
CA VAL A 84 -7.29 -1.65 -3.11
C VAL A 84 -7.75 -0.20 -3.20
N ILE A 85 -8.03 0.38 -2.05
CA ILE A 85 -8.37 1.79 -1.90
C ILE A 85 -7.34 2.50 -1.04
N ALA A 86 -7.26 3.81 -1.19
CA ALA A 86 -6.49 4.64 -0.29
C ALA A 86 -7.35 5.77 0.25
N LEU A 87 -7.13 6.12 1.52
CA LEU A 87 -7.92 7.13 2.22
C LEU A 87 -6.99 8.18 2.84
N PRO A 88 -7.37 9.47 2.76
CA PRO A 88 -6.66 10.54 3.40
C PRO A 88 -6.40 10.30 4.89
N ALA A 89 -5.16 10.53 5.31
CA ALA A 89 -4.78 10.57 6.71
C ALA A 89 -5.58 11.65 7.46
N PRO A 90 -5.92 11.42 8.74
CA PRO A 90 -6.48 12.46 9.59
C PRO A 90 -5.60 13.73 9.60
N GLU A 91 -6.26 14.90 9.62
CA GLU A 91 -5.59 16.20 9.47
C GLU A 91 -4.44 16.43 10.47
N ARG A 92 -4.54 15.84 11.67
CA ARG A 92 -3.49 15.90 12.70
C ARG A 92 -2.17 15.29 12.23
N TRP A 93 -2.22 14.20 11.48
CA TRP A 93 -1.02 13.58 10.90
C TRP A 93 -0.46 14.42 9.76
N ARG A 94 -1.32 15.03 8.93
CA ARG A 94 -0.88 15.85 7.78
C ARG A 94 -0.26 17.18 8.19
N LYS A 95 -0.81 17.84 9.22
CA LYS A 95 -0.37 19.17 9.67
C LYS A 95 0.88 19.15 10.55
N HIS A 96 1.18 18.03 11.21
CA HIS A 96 2.30 17.99 12.14
C HIS A 96 3.62 17.88 11.37
N PRO A 97 4.56 18.84 11.50
CA PRO A 97 5.75 18.93 10.64
C PRO A 97 6.72 17.75 10.77
N LYS A 98 6.60 16.97 11.85
CA LYS A 98 7.41 15.76 12.10
C LYS A 98 6.63 14.45 12.04
N ALA A 99 5.34 14.47 11.67
CA ALA A 99 4.54 13.25 11.64
C ALA A 99 5.15 12.19 10.70
N PHE A 100 5.53 12.62 9.50
CA PHE A 100 6.11 11.74 8.50
C PHE A 100 7.46 11.12 8.92
N GLU A 101 8.22 11.81 9.77
CA GLU A 101 9.53 11.33 10.25
C GLU A 101 9.44 9.98 10.98
N VAL A 102 8.27 9.64 11.52
CA VAL A 102 8.04 8.34 12.18
C VAL A 102 8.13 7.18 11.18
N TRP A 103 7.72 7.40 9.93
CA TRP A 103 7.74 6.38 8.87
C TRP A 103 8.94 6.47 7.94
N ARG A 104 9.67 7.59 7.91
CA ARG A 104 10.86 7.75 7.07
C ARG A 104 11.83 6.56 7.15
N PRO A 105 12.25 6.06 8.34
CA PRO A 105 13.21 4.96 8.41
C PRO A 105 12.71 3.63 7.83
N ILE A 106 11.39 3.38 7.84
CA ILE A 106 10.82 2.17 7.25
C ILE A 106 10.63 2.33 5.74
N LEU A 107 10.19 3.51 5.29
CA LEU A 107 10.04 3.82 3.87
C LEU A 107 11.37 3.81 3.12
N GLU A 108 12.46 4.28 3.74
CA GLU A 108 13.81 4.20 3.17
C GLU A 108 14.25 2.75 2.94
N LYS A 109 13.93 1.84 3.87
CA LYS A 109 14.19 0.39 3.72
C LYS A 109 13.34 -0.23 2.60
N MET A 110 12.20 0.37 2.28
CA MET A 110 11.33 -0.02 1.17
C MET A 110 11.70 0.70 -0.15
N GLY A 111 12.78 1.46 -0.16
CA GLY A 111 13.30 2.14 -1.36
C GLY A 111 12.70 3.52 -1.62
N TYR A 112 11.93 4.08 -0.69
CA TYR A 112 11.38 5.43 -0.79
C TYR A 112 12.20 6.44 0.03
N THR A 113 12.82 7.40 -0.65
CA THR A 113 13.62 8.47 -0.02
C THR A 113 12.99 9.86 -0.15
N GLY A 114 11.77 9.94 -0.70
CA GLY A 114 11.05 11.19 -0.92
C GLY A 114 10.40 11.78 0.34
N THR A 115 9.55 12.78 0.13
CA THR A 115 8.73 13.42 1.17
C THR A 115 7.31 12.91 1.12
N TYR A 116 6.58 12.97 2.22
CA TYR A 116 5.14 12.70 2.18
C TYR A 116 4.44 13.52 1.09
N THR A 117 3.78 12.83 0.16
CA THR A 117 2.88 13.41 -0.82
C THR A 117 1.48 12.89 -0.53
N HIS A 118 0.51 13.80 -0.47
CA HIS A 118 -0.89 13.43 -0.22
C HIS A 118 -1.40 12.49 -1.32
N VAL A 119 -2.14 11.46 -0.94
CA VAL A 119 -2.71 10.51 -1.91
C VAL A 119 -3.52 11.20 -3.01
N GLU A 120 -4.22 12.29 -2.69
CA GLU A 120 -5.01 13.07 -3.65
C GLU A 120 -4.15 13.68 -4.77
N GLU A 121 -2.87 13.95 -4.51
CA GLU A 121 -1.91 14.47 -5.50
C GLU A 121 -1.23 13.36 -6.30
N LEU A 122 -1.20 12.13 -5.78
CA LEU A 122 -0.57 10.97 -6.43
C LEU A 122 -1.51 10.20 -7.36
N VAL A 123 -2.82 10.25 -7.11
CA VAL A 123 -3.84 9.49 -7.84
C VAL A 123 -4.61 10.36 -8.85
N GLY A 124 -4.30 11.66 -8.90
CA GLY A 124 -4.88 12.65 -9.82
C GLY A 124 -4.45 12.49 -11.28
#